data_AF-A0A3N5Q0F7-F1
#
_entry.id   AF-A0A3N5Q0F7-F1
#
_cell.length_a   1.000
_cell.length_b   1.000
_cell.length_c   1.000
_cell.angle_alpha   90.00
_cell.angle_beta   90.00
_cell.angle_gamma   90.00
#
_symmetry.space_group_name_H-M   'P 1'
#
loop_
_entity.id
_entity.type
_entity.pdbx_description
1 polymer ?
#
loop_
_entity_poly.entity_id
_entity_poly.type
_entity_poly.pdbx_seq_one_letter_code
_entity_poly.pdbx_strand_id
1 'polypeptide(L)' 'AAIDFVRDAFGHLKAIAVDKGGQALLRIANVGQDAGVVDANDKEAFIAAAKTRQWDREKSVRTLA' A
#
# COMPACT_ATOMS: atom_id res chain seq x y z
N ALA A 1 14.47 -5.34 5.04
CA ALA A 1 14.22 -5.76 3.64
C ALA A 1 12.73 -5.86 3.32
N ALA A 2 12.01 -6.93 3.70
CA ALA A 2 10.57 -7.07 3.36
C ALA A 2 9.68 -6.00 4.00
N ILE A 3 9.93 -5.67 5.27
CA ILE A 3 9.23 -4.60 5.99
C ILE A 3 9.46 -3.25 5.30
N ASP A 4 10.70 -2.92 4.98
CA ASP A 4 11.05 -1.64 4.35
C ASP A 4 10.44 -1.53 2.94
N PHE A 5 10.43 -2.62 2.18
CA PHE A 5 9.82 -2.65 0.84
C PHE A 5 8.35 -2.21 0.86
N VAL A 6 7.55 -2.75 1.79
CA VAL A 6 6.12 -2.38 1.87
C VAL A 6 5.90 -1.01 2.49
N ARG A 7 6.77 -0.57 3.41
CA ARG A 7 6.76 0.80 3.96
C ARG A 7 7.07 1.83 2.89
N ASP A 8 8.11 1.61 2.11
CA ASP A 8 8.51 2.48 1.02
C ASP A 8 7.45 2.49 -0.08
N ALA A 9 6.82 1.35 -0.39
CA ALA A 9 5.70 1.32 -1.32
C ALA A 9 4.53 2.18 -0.81
N PHE A 10 4.19 2.08 0.47
CA PHE A 10 3.10 2.82 1.07
C PHE A 10 3.39 4.33 1.10
N GLY A 11 4.58 4.73 1.56
CA GLY A 11 5.04 6.12 1.63
C GLY A 11 5.23 6.77 0.26
N HIS A 12 5.60 5.99 -0.77
CA HIS A 12 5.63 6.44 -2.16
C HIS A 12 4.27 6.34 -2.87
N LEU A 13 3.19 6.19 -2.11
CA LEU A 13 1.80 6.24 -2.59
C LEU A 13 1.48 5.16 -3.64
N LYS A 14 2.19 4.03 -3.63
CA LYS A 14 1.94 2.92 -4.55
C LYS A 14 0.72 2.12 -4.11
N ALA A 15 0.09 1.45 -5.08
CA ALA A 15 -0.85 0.38 -4.80
C ALA A 15 -0.11 -0.86 -4.24
N ILE A 16 -0.76 -1.58 -3.33
CA ILE A 16 -0.26 -2.80 -2.70
C ILE A 16 -1.37 -3.85 -2.81
N ALA A 17 -1.13 -4.90 -3.59
CA ALA A 17 -1.97 -6.10 -3.57
C ALA A 17 -1.45 -7.05 -2.49
N VAL A 18 -2.35 -7.58 -1.66
CA VAL A 18 -1.97 -8.40 -0.51
C VAL A 18 -2.97 -9.54 -0.30
N ASP A 19 -2.47 -10.73 -0.01
CA ASP A 19 -3.27 -11.90 0.35
C ASP A 19 -3.35 -12.07 1.87
N LYS A 20 -4.07 -13.09 2.35
CA LYS A 20 -4.24 -13.35 3.79
C LYS A 20 -2.90 -13.48 4.53
N GLY A 21 -1.87 -14.08 3.91
CA GLY A 21 -0.55 -14.22 4.50
C GLY A 21 0.21 -12.89 4.59
N GLY A 22 0.19 -12.12 3.52
CA GLY A 22 0.84 -10.81 3.43
C GLY A 22 0.26 -9.77 4.36
N GLN A 23 -1.01 -9.90 4.79
CA GLN A 23 -1.60 -9.04 5.82
C GLN A 23 -0.80 -9.07 7.13
N ALA A 24 -0.21 -10.20 7.49
CA ALA A 24 0.66 -10.30 8.66
C ALA A 24 1.92 -9.42 8.51
N LEU A 25 2.51 -9.38 7.31
CA LEU A 25 3.65 -8.51 7.00
C LEU A 25 3.24 -7.03 7.06
N LEU A 26 2.12 -6.65 6.45
CA LEU A 26 1.65 -5.25 6.47
C LEU A 26 1.39 -4.76 7.89
N ARG A 27 0.81 -5.60 8.74
CA ARG A 27 0.60 -5.30 10.16
C ARG A 27 1.92 -5.05 10.90
N ILE A 28 2.91 -5.91 10.74
CA ILE A 28 4.25 -5.74 11.35
C ILE A 28 4.94 -4.48 10.81
N ALA A 29 4.73 -4.19 9.52
CA ALA A 29 5.28 -3.02 8.86
C ALA A 29 4.55 -1.71 9.20
N ASN A 30 3.44 -1.76 9.95
CA ASN A 30 2.58 -0.61 10.24
C ASN A 30 2.06 0.09 8.96
N VAL A 31 1.74 -0.72 7.94
CA VAL A 31 1.09 -0.29 6.70
C VAL A 31 -0.43 -0.38 6.88
N GLY A 32 -1.12 0.75 6.75
CA GLY A 32 -2.57 0.84 6.92
C GLY A 32 -3.35 0.37 5.70
N GLN A 33 -4.67 0.21 5.87
CA GLN A 33 -5.59 0.00 4.75
C GLN A 33 -6.15 1.32 4.23
N ASP A 34 -6.25 1.41 2.90
CA ASP A 34 -6.99 2.45 2.17
C ASP A 34 -7.35 1.91 0.78
N ALA A 35 -7.86 2.78 -0.10
CA ALA A 35 -8.26 2.43 -1.47
C ALA A 35 -7.13 1.85 -2.35
N GLY A 36 -5.86 2.04 -1.97
CA GLY A 36 -4.71 1.50 -2.67
C GLY A 36 -4.16 0.20 -2.11
N VAL A 37 -4.72 -0.33 -1.01
CA VAL A 37 -4.37 -1.65 -0.48
C VAL A 37 -5.52 -2.62 -0.78
N VAL A 38 -5.31 -3.50 -1.74
CA VAL A 38 -6.37 -4.34 -2.34
C VAL A 38 -6.08 -5.83 -2.15
N ASP A 39 -7.12 -6.66 -2.32
CA ASP A 39 -6.98 -8.12 -2.31
C ASP A 39 -6.12 -8.58 -3.50
N ALA A 40 -5.15 -9.46 -3.26
CA ALA A 40 -4.29 -10.01 -4.32
C ALA A 40 -5.03 -10.83 -5.40
N ASN A 41 -6.24 -11.32 -5.11
CA ASN A 41 -7.08 -12.02 -6.08
C ASN A 41 -7.89 -11.04 -6.97
N ASP A 42 -8.00 -9.77 -6.58
CA ASP A 42 -8.67 -8.74 -7.37
C ASP A 42 -7.68 -8.03 -8.31
N LYS A 43 -7.38 -8.69 -9.42
CA LYS A 43 -6.42 -8.21 -10.42
C LYS A 43 -6.86 -6.88 -11.04
N GLU A 44 -8.16 -6.70 -11.26
CA GLU A 44 -8.68 -5.50 -11.90
C GLU A 44 -8.55 -4.29 -10.97
N ALA A 45 -8.91 -4.45 -9.70
CA ALA A 45 -8.71 -3.40 -8.69
C ALA A 45 -7.23 -3.05 -8.55
N PHE A 46 -6.33 -4.05 -8.50
CA PHE A 46 -4.89 -3.78 -8.42
C PHE A 46 -4.38 -3.01 -9.64
N ILE A 47 -4.72 -3.44 -10.86
CA ILE A 47 -4.30 -2.75 -12.08
C ILE A 47 -4.84 -1.32 -12.11
N ALA A 48 -6.10 -1.11 -11.73
CA ALA A 48 -6.70 0.22 -11.67
C ALA A 48 -5.95 1.13 -10.68
N ALA A 49 -5.68 0.64 -9.46
CA ALA A 49 -4.96 1.40 -8.43
C ALA A 49 -3.48 1.63 -8.78
N ALA A 50 -2.82 0.67 -9.44
CA ALA A 50 -1.39 0.71 -9.76
C ALA A 50 -1.04 1.63 -10.96
N LYS A 51 -2.03 1.97 -11.80
CA LYS A 51 -1.87 2.93 -12.91
C LYS A 51 -1.58 4.36 -12.44
N THR A 52 -1.76 4.64 -11.16
CA THR A 52 -1.59 5.97 -10.58
C THR A 52 -0.88 5.88 -9.22
N ARG A 53 -1.02 6.94 -8.42
CA ARG A 53 -0.63 7.00 -7.01
C ARG A 53 -1.85 7.30 -6.14
N GLN A 54 -1.74 6.91 -4.88
CA GLN A 54 -2.79 7.05 -3.88
C GLN A 54 -2.69 8.43 -3.23
N TRP A 55 -3.08 9.47 -3.96
CA TRP A 55 -2.87 10.87 -3.54
C TRP A 55 -3.56 11.23 -2.23
N ASP A 56 -4.73 10.67 -1.94
CA ASP A 56 -5.43 10.87 -0.67
C ASP A 56 -4.62 10.41 0.55
N ARG A 57 -3.68 9.47 0.36
CA ARG A 57 -2.75 8.99 1.40
C ARG A 57 -1.66 10.00 1.71
N GLU A 58 -1.30 10.89 0.78
CA GLU A 58 -0.14 11.78 0.89
C GLU A 58 -0.14 12.60 2.18
N LYS A 59 -1.29 13.17 2.55
CA LYS A 59 -1.50 13.96 3.78
C LYS A 59 -1.18 13.20 5.08
N SER A 60 -1.19 11.86 5.03
CA SER A 60 -0.95 11.00 6.19
C SER A 60 0.48 10.46 6.28
N VAL A 61 1.25 10.54 5.18
CA VAL A 61 2.60 9.94 5.10
C VAL A 61 3.70 10.96 4.85
N ARG A 62 3.37 12.20 4.47
CA ARG A 62 4.33 13.29 4.35
C ARG A 62 4.14 14.32 5.45
N THR A 63 5.19 14.54 6.23
CA THR A 63 5.34 15.77 7.02
C THR A 63 6.04 16.78 6.13
N LEU A 64 5.32 17.81 5.67
CA LEU A 64 5.94 18.94 4.99
C LEU A 64 6.73 19.73 6.06
N ALA A 65 8.01 19.96 5.79
CA ALA A 65 8.86 20.82 6.61
C ALA A 65 8.50 22.30 6.40
#